data_AF-A0A0K0DQV9-F1
#
_entry.id   AF-A0A0K0DQV9-F1
#
_cell.length_a   1.000
_cell.length_b   1.000
_cell.length_c   1.000
_cell.angle_alpha   90.00
_cell.angle_beta   90.00
_cell.angle_gamma   90.00
#
_symmetry.space_group_name_H-M   'P 1'
#
loop_
_entity.id
_entity.type
_entity.pdbx_description
1 polymer ?
#
loop_
_entity_poly.entity_id
_entity_poly.type
_entity_poly.pdbx_seq_one_letter_code
_entity_poly.pdbx_strand_id
1 'polypeptide(L)'
;MCIGCSINYPATLAVQAQTFAEYMFQVGLLLFMNFFSLKTFVSRFQIAASIAKFASTGLVIVTGFYMLIFQGETNNLQNPFFGSNLNIGAIVSALFTCLFSYDGWDILNFGAEEIDKPKRTMPMAIIIGMLCVALIFIAVNMSYFVVLSTSQILSSEAVAMVGDVAVSEKSCNLW
;
A
#
# COMPACT_ATOMS: atom_id res chain seq x y z
N MET A 1 4.22 33.28 -1.51
CA MET A 1 3.01 32.43 -1.59
C MET A 1 2.73 32.21 -3.07
N CYS A 2 3.29 31.15 -3.64
CA CYS A 2 3.46 31.01 -5.09
C CYS A 2 2.13 30.73 -5.82
N ILE A 3 1.95 31.37 -6.98
CA ILE A 3 0.76 31.30 -7.85
C ILE A 3 0.42 29.86 -8.27
N GLY A 4 1.40 28.95 -8.33
CA GLY A 4 1.19 27.53 -8.61
C GLY A 4 0.46 26.77 -7.49
N CYS A 5 0.56 27.23 -6.24
CA CYS A 5 -0.15 26.62 -5.11
C CYS A 5 -1.65 26.88 -5.21
N SER A 6 -2.08 28.05 -5.68
CA SER A 6 -3.50 28.43 -5.80
C SER A 6 -4.25 27.71 -6.93
N ILE A 7 -3.56 27.23 -7.97
CA ILE A 7 -4.19 26.54 -9.11
C ILE A 7 -4.34 25.03 -8.86
N ASN A 8 -3.41 24.41 -8.13
CA ASN A 8 -3.51 23.00 -7.73
C ASN A 8 -4.33 22.79 -6.44
N TYR A 9 -4.53 23.84 -5.63
CA TYR A 9 -5.38 23.80 -4.43
C TYR A 9 -6.82 23.30 -4.69
N PRO A 10 -7.57 23.78 -5.69
CA PRO A 10 -8.92 23.28 -5.95
C PRO A 10 -8.96 21.82 -6.45
N ALA A 11 -7.96 21.38 -7.23
CA ALA A 11 -7.89 20.00 -7.73
C ALA A 11 -7.52 19.01 -6.62
N THR A 12 -6.52 19.35 -5.79
CA THR A 12 -6.11 18.53 -4.65
C THR A 12 -7.22 18.40 -3.61
N LEU A 13 -7.94 19.49 -3.29
CA LEU A 13 -9.11 19.43 -2.42
C LEU A 13 -10.25 18.59 -3.00
N ALA A 14 -10.48 18.64 -4.32
CA ALA A 14 -11.50 17.82 -4.97
C ALA A 14 -11.20 16.33 -4.88
N VAL A 15 -9.94 15.92 -5.14
CA VAL A 15 -9.57 14.50 -5.03
C VAL A 15 -9.47 14.06 -3.56
N GLN A 16 -9.03 14.93 -2.64
CA GLN A 16 -9.11 14.66 -1.20
C GLN A 16 -10.57 14.50 -0.73
N ALA A 17 -11.50 15.29 -1.25
CA ALA A 17 -12.92 15.15 -0.94
C ALA A 17 -13.52 13.88 -1.54
N GLN A 18 -13.12 13.50 -2.76
CA GLN A 18 -13.57 12.28 -3.42
C GLN A 18 -13.08 11.04 -2.68
N THR A 19 -11.78 10.97 -2.37
CA THR A 19 -11.21 9.88 -1.56
C THR A 19 -11.85 9.83 -0.18
N PHE A 20 -12.07 10.98 0.47
CA PHE A 20 -12.78 11.04 1.76
C PHE A 20 -14.22 10.50 1.66
N ALA A 21 -14.95 10.83 0.59
CA ALA A 21 -16.30 10.33 0.36
C ALA A 21 -16.31 8.80 0.15
N GLU A 22 -15.34 8.26 -0.59
CA GLU A 22 -15.15 6.81 -0.76
C GLU A 22 -14.84 6.12 0.58
N TYR A 23 -13.94 6.69 1.40
CA TYR A 23 -13.65 6.17 2.74
C TYR A 23 -14.89 6.21 3.65
N MET A 24 -15.62 7.31 3.66
CA MET A 24 -16.86 7.47 4.43
C MET A 24 -17.94 6.48 4.00
N PHE A 25 -18.06 6.22 2.70
CA PHE A 25 -18.97 5.22 2.16
C PHE A 25 -18.58 3.80 2.60
N GLN A 26 -17.29 3.44 2.49
CA GLN A 26 -16.79 2.13 2.92
C GLN A 26 -17.02 1.91 4.42
N VAL A 27 -16.65 2.89 5.26
CA VAL A 27 -16.86 2.83 6.71
C VAL A 27 -18.35 2.79 7.05
N GLY A 28 -19.17 3.58 6.36
CA GLY A 28 -20.63 3.57 6.53
C GLY A 28 -21.25 2.22 6.18
N LEU A 29 -20.80 1.58 5.10
CA LEU A 29 -21.23 0.24 4.70
C LEU A 29 -20.80 -0.83 5.72
N LEU A 30 -19.56 -0.75 6.22
CA LEU A 30 -19.09 -1.66 7.28
C LEU A 30 -19.87 -1.48 8.58
N LEU A 31 -20.18 -0.24 8.97
CA LEU A 31 -21.03 0.06 10.13
C LEU A 31 -22.45 -0.48 9.92
N PHE A 32 -23.03 -0.30 8.74
CA PHE A 32 -24.35 -0.84 8.43
C PHE A 32 -24.37 -2.38 8.48
N MET A 33 -23.35 -3.04 7.93
CA MET A 33 -23.20 -4.50 8.02
C MET A 33 -23.00 -4.95 9.47
N ASN A 34 -22.34 -4.15 10.31
CA ASN A 34 -22.14 -4.44 11.73
C ASN A 34 -23.48 -4.48 12.49
N PHE A 35 -24.43 -3.61 12.13
CA PHE A 35 -25.79 -3.61 12.70
C PHE A 35 -26.60 -4.87 12.35
N PHE A 36 -26.37 -5.48 11.18
CA PHE A 36 -27.05 -6.71 10.73
C PHE A 36 -26.23 -7.97 11.08
N SER A 37 -26.34 -8.41 12.33
CA SER A 37 -25.84 -9.70 12.85
C SER A 37 -24.34 -10.00 12.61
N LEU A 38 -23.55 -9.64 13.63
CA LEU A 38 -22.08 -9.78 13.70
C LEU A 38 -21.56 -11.20 13.40
N LYS A 39 -22.22 -12.23 13.91
CA LYS A 39 -21.64 -13.59 13.93
C LYS A 39 -21.81 -14.35 12.61
N THR A 40 -22.89 -14.13 11.88
CA THR A 40 -23.23 -14.94 10.70
C THR A 40 -22.79 -14.29 9.40
N PHE A 41 -23.00 -12.98 9.26
CA PHE A 41 -22.76 -12.30 7.98
C PHE A 41 -21.35 -11.68 7.91
N VAL A 42 -21.00 -10.87 8.93
CA VAL A 42 -19.73 -10.13 8.95
C VAL A 42 -18.52 -11.08 8.98
N SER A 43 -18.54 -12.11 9.84
CA SER A 43 -17.44 -13.08 9.92
C SER A 43 -17.17 -13.79 8.59
N ARG A 44 -18.22 -14.22 7.88
CA ARG A 44 -18.08 -14.92 6.59
C ARG A 44 -17.57 -13.99 5.49
N PHE A 45 -18.08 -12.76 5.45
CA PHE A 45 -17.60 -11.74 4.54
C PHE A 45 -16.12 -11.40 4.80
N GLN A 46 -15.72 -11.25 6.06
CA GLN A 46 -14.33 -10.96 6.45
C GLN A 46 -13.38 -12.08 6.00
N ILE A 47 -13.77 -13.35 6.16
CA ILE A 47 -12.98 -14.50 5.70
C ILE A 47 -12.88 -14.50 4.18
N ALA A 48 -14.00 -14.29 3.47
CA ALA A 48 -14.01 -14.22 2.01
C ALA A 48 -13.12 -13.09 1.48
N ALA A 49 -13.18 -11.90 2.09
CA ALA A 49 -12.33 -10.77 1.75
C ALA A 49 -10.86 -11.07 2.01
N SER A 50 -10.53 -11.78 3.10
CA SER A 50 -9.16 -12.19 3.41
C SER A 50 -8.61 -13.16 2.37
N ILE A 51 -9.40 -14.17 1.99
CA ILE A 51 -9.02 -15.13 0.93
C ILE A 51 -8.85 -14.41 -0.40
N ALA A 52 -9.76 -13.52 -0.77
CA ALA A 52 -9.69 -12.74 -2.00
C ALA A 52 -8.42 -11.86 -2.05
N LYS A 53 -8.06 -11.22 -0.92
CA LYS A 53 -6.82 -10.43 -0.81
C LYS A 53 -5.59 -11.30 -1.07
N PHE A 54 -5.46 -12.43 -0.36
CA PHE A 54 -4.33 -13.34 -0.56
C PHE A 54 -4.28 -13.94 -1.97
N ALA A 55 -5.43 -14.27 -2.56
CA ALA A 55 -5.52 -14.78 -3.92
C ALA A 55 -5.08 -13.73 -4.95
N SER A 56 -5.52 -12.47 -4.79
CA SER A 56 -5.13 -11.35 -5.64
C SER A 56 -3.62 -11.10 -5.56
N THR A 57 -3.07 -11.00 -4.35
CA THR A 57 -1.62 -10.83 -4.15
C THR A 57 -0.82 -12.00 -4.74
N GLY A 58 -1.30 -13.24 -4.55
CA GLY A 58 -0.69 -14.43 -5.15
C GLY A 58 -0.66 -14.38 -6.67
N LEU A 59 -1.75 -13.93 -7.31
CA LEU A 59 -1.83 -13.78 -8.77
C LEU A 59 -0.77 -12.80 -9.27
N VAL A 60 -0.62 -11.64 -8.63
CA VAL A 60 0.39 -10.62 -8.99
C VAL A 60 1.82 -11.18 -8.90
N ILE A 61 2.11 -11.98 -7.88
CA ILE A 61 3.42 -12.64 -7.74
C ILE A 61 3.62 -13.61 -8.90
N VAL A 62 2.66 -14.50 -9.16
CA VAL A 62 2.77 -15.51 -10.22
C VAL A 62 2.93 -14.89 -11.60
N THR A 63 2.16 -13.85 -11.94
CA THR A 63 2.27 -13.17 -13.24
C THR A 63 3.61 -12.48 -13.42
N GLY A 64 4.12 -11.79 -12.39
CA GLY A 64 5.43 -11.15 -12.44
C GLY A 64 6.59 -12.14 -12.62
N PHE A 65 6.60 -13.24 -11.86
CA PHE A 65 7.60 -14.29 -12.02
C PHE A 65 7.47 -15.02 -13.36
N TYR A 66 6.25 -15.23 -13.87
CA TYR A 66 6.02 -15.82 -15.18
C TYR A 66 6.63 -14.96 -16.30
N MET A 67 6.39 -13.64 -16.29
CA MET A 67 6.97 -12.73 -17.28
C MET A 67 8.50 -12.67 -17.18
N LEU A 68 9.06 -12.68 -15.95
CA LEU A 68 10.51 -12.66 -15.74
C LEU A 68 11.19 -13.92 -16.29
N ILE A 69 10.65 -15.12 -16.01
CA ILE A 69 11.29 -16.39 -16.36
C ILE A 69 11.03 -16.79 -17.82
N PHE A 70 9.81 -16.59 -18.33
CA PHE A 70 9.42 -17.10 -19.65
C PHE A 70 9.56 -16.09 -20.78
N GLN A 71 9.38 -14.79 -20.52
CA GLN A 71 9.48 -13.76 -21.58
C GLN A 71 10.85 -13.09 -21.60
N GLY A 72 11.59 -13.08 -20.48
CA GLY A 72 12.92 -12.47 -20.40
C GLY A 72 12.91 -10.95 -20.63
N GLU A 73 11.75 -10.31 -20.54
CA GLU A 73 11.52 -8.87 -20.71
C GLU A 73 12.09 -8.09 -19.51
N THR A 74 13.42 -7.97 -19.43
CA THR A 74 14.10 -7.17 -18.39
C THR A 74 14.25 -5.69 -18.78
N ASN A 75 13.60 -5.25 -19.86
CA ASN A 75 13.72 -3.90 -20.39
C ASN A 75 13.31 -2.83 -19.36
N ASN A 76 12.28 -3.11 -18.55
CA ASN A 76 11.83 -2.21 -17.49
C ASN A 76 12.80 -2.12 -16.29
N LEU A 77 13.72 -3.09 -16.13
CA LEU A 77 14.69 -3.15 -15.03
C LEU A 77 16.08 -2.60 -15.38
N GLN A 78 16.32 -2.17 -16.63
CA GLN A 78 17.66 -1.74 -17.07
C GLN A 78 18.16 -0.46 -16.39
N ASN A 79 17.27 0.43 -15.93
CA ASN A 79 17.65 1.70 -15.30
C ASN A 79 16.83 1.99 -14.02
N PRO A 80 17.01 1.21 -12.93
CA PRO A 80 16.14 1.29 -11.74
C PRO A 80 16.30 2.57 -10.92
N PHE A 81 17.42 3.29 -11.07
CA PHE A 81 17.74 4.51 -10.32
C PHE A 81 17.62 5.80 -11.15
N PHE A 82 17.19 5.70 -12.41
CA PHE A 82 17.12 6.87 -13.28
C PHE A 82 15.91 7.74 -12.89
N GLY A 83 16.18 8.97 -12.45
CA GLY A 83 15.14 9.92 -11.97
C GLY A 83 14.82 9.83 -10.48
N SER A 84 15.62 9.12 -9.68
CA SER A 84 15.41 9.03 -8.22
C SER A 84 15.56 10.39 -7.53
N ASN A 85 14.60 10.74 -6.67
CA ASN A 85 14.65 11.92 -5.84
C ASN A 85 15.23 11.57 -4.46
N LEU A 86 16.46 12.01 -4.20
CA LEU A 86 17.19 11.75 -2.94
C LEU A 86 16.94 12.82 -1.87
N ASN A 87 15.89 13.63 -2.01
CA ASN A 87 15.51 14.58 -0.97
C ASN A 87 15.07 13.82 0.29
N ILE A 88 15.58 14.24 1.43
CA ILE A 88 15.26 13.71 2.76
C ILE A 88 13.73 13.71 2.98
N GLY A 89 13.02 14.76 2.55
CA GLY A 89 11.56 14.82 2.68
C GLY A 89 10.83 13.71 1.91
N ALA A 90 11.28 13.42 0.69
CA ALA A 90 10.71 12.35 -0.15
C ALA A 90 11.06 10.95 0.38
N ILE A 91 12.26 10.78 0.94
CA ILE A 91 12.68 9.52 1.57
C ILE A 91 11.85 9.26 2.82
N VAL A 92 11.67 10.27 3.68
CA VAL A 92 10.90 10.15 4.91
C VAL A 92 9.43 9.84 4.62
N SER A 93 8.81 10.51 3.64
CA SER A 93 7.42 10.21 3.27
C SER A 93 7.26 8.81 2.71
N ALA A 94 8.18 8.35 1.85
CA ALA A 94 8.18 6.98 1.34
C ALA A 94 8.32 5.95 2.48
N LEU A 95 9.20 6.20 3.45
CA LEU A 95 9.36 5.35 4.63
C LEU A 95 8.09 5.31 5.49
N PHE A 96 7.39 6.44 5.66
CA PHE A 96 6.11 6.46 6.38
C PHE A 96 5.04 5.62 5.68
N THR A 97 4.93 5.69 4.35
CA THR A 97 3.99 4.84 3.59
C THR A 97 4.35 3.36 3.69
N CYS A 98 5.65 3.04 3.63
CA CYS A 98 6.12 1.67 3.86
C CYS A 98 5.76 1.19 5.27
N LEU A 99 6.01 2.00 6.31
CA LEU A 99 5.71 1.66 7.69
C LEU A 99 4.21 1.46 7.92
N PHE A 100 3.38 2.33 7.34
CA PHE A 100 1.91 2.20 7.39
C PHE A 100 1.43 0.88 6.79
N SER A 101 2.12 0.36 5.77
CA SER A 101 1.76 -0.93 5.16
C SER A 101 2.06 -2.14 6.06
N TYR A 102 2.92 -1.98 7.07
CA TYR A 102 3.22 -3.01 8.09
C TYR A 102 2.42 -2.83 9.39
N ASP A 103 1.47 -1.89 9.41
CA ASP A 103 0.63 -1.65 10.59
C ASP A 103 -0.31 -2.84 10.89
N GLY A 104 -0.61 -3.08 12.17
CA GLY A 104 -1.48 -4.18 12.63
C GLY A 104 -0.76 -5.38 13.28
N TRP A 105 0.54 -5.29 13.53
CA TRP A 105 1.30 -6.29 14.30
C TRP A 105 0.90 -6.31 15.78
N ASP A 106 0.39 -5.21 16.30
CA ASP A 106 -0.01 -5.01 17.69
C ASP A 106 -1.30 -5.78 18.03
N ILE A 107 -2.20 -5.93 17.07
CA ILE A 107 -3.47 -6.66 17.21
C ILE A 107 -3.24 -8.13 17.59
N LEU A 108 -2.13 -8.72 17.16
CA LEU A 108 -1.75 -10.10 17.50
C LEU A 108 -1.52 -10.29 19.01
N ASN A 109 -1.17 -9.22 19.73
CA ASN A 109 -0.95 -9.29 21.18
C ASN A 109 -2.26 -9.51 21.97
N PHE A 110 -3.42 -9.14 21.42
CA PHE A 110 -4.71 -9.39 22.09
C PHE A 110 -5.09 -10.87 22.10
N GLY A 111 -4.61 -11.67 21.14
CA GLY A 111 -4.82 -13.12 21.11
C GLY A 111 -3.83 -13.92 21.95
N ALA A 112 -2.88 -13.27 22.63
CA ALA A 112 -1.82 -13.93 23.39
C ALA A 112 -2.34 -14.80 24.54
N GLU A 113 -3.51 -14.43 25.10
CA GLU A 113 -4.15 -15.14 26.21
C GLU A 113 -4.67 -16.53 25.80
N GLU A 114 -4.92 -16.77 24.52
CA GLU A 114 -5.41 -18.05 23.99
C GLU A 114 -4.27 -19.01 23.57
N ILE A 115 -3.01 -18.57 23.66
CA ILE A 115 -1.85 -19.32 23.15
C ILE A 115 -1.17 -20.10 24.28
N ASP A 116 -0.95 -21.40 24.04
CA ASP A 116 -0.14 -22.24 24.92
C ASP A 116 1.32 -21.75 24.99
N LYS A 117 1.77 -21.41 26.20
CA LYS A 117 3.12 -20.89 26.52
C LYS A 117 3.47 -19.58 25.78
N PRO A 118 2.77 -18.47 26.09
CA PRO A 118 2.90 -17.21 25.36
C PRO A 118 4.31 -16.63 25.43
N LYS A 119 5.04 -16.80 26.54
CA LYS A 119 6.40 -16.26 26.76
C LYS A 119 7.43 -16.64 25.68
N ARG A 120 7.26 -17.78 25.00
CA ARG A 120 8.18 -18.25 23.95
C ARG A 120 7.54 -18.27 22.57
N THR A 121 6.27 -18.65 22.48
CA THR A 121 5.57 -18.82 21.21
C THR A 121 5.21 -17.47 20.59
N MET A 122 4.79 -16.48 21.39
CA MET A 122 4.44 -15.13 20.91
C MET A 122 5.58 -14.44 20.16
N PRO A 123 6.79 -14.26 20.74
CA PRO A 123 7.86 -13.55 20.05
C PRO A 123 8.31 -14.27 18.78
N MET A 124 8.32 -15.62 18.79
CA MET A 124 8.65 -16.40 17.59
C MET A 124 7.61 -16.24 16.48
N ALA A 125 6.32 -16.24 16.83
CA ALA A 125 5.24 -16.06 15.86
C ALA A 125 5.32 -14.68 15.19
N ILE A 126 5.57 -13.62 15.96
CA ILE A 126 5.71 -12.26 15.42
C ILE A 126 6.92 -12.17 14.48
N ILE A 127 8.09 -12.68 14.89
CA ILE A 127 9.31 -12.59 14.06
C ILE A 127 9.12 -13.35 12.74
N ILE A 128 8.62 -14.59 12.80
CA ILE A 128 8.41 -15.41 11.59
C ILE A 128 7.35 -14.79 10.68
N GLY A 129 6.26 -14.28 11.27
CA GLY A 129 5.19 -13.60 10.53
C GLY A 129 5.71 -12.36 9.79
N MET A 130 6.45 -11.49 10.50
CA MET A 130 7.04 -10.28 9.92
C MET A 130 8.03 -10.60 8.80
N LEU A 131 8.90 -11.60 8.98
CA LEU A 131 9.83 -12.03 7.93
C LEU A 131 9.10 -12.58 6.70
N CYS A 132 8.05 -13.36 6.89
CA CYS A 132 7.25 -13.89 5.80
C CYS A 132 6.59 -12.76 4.99
N VAL A 133 5.96 -11.79 5.67
CA VAL A 133 5.32 -10.63 5.01
C VAL A 133 6.36 -9.77 4.29
N ALA A 134 7.53 -9.55 4.87
CA ALA A 134 8.61 -8.81 4.22
C ALA A 134 9.06 -9.46 2.90
N LEU A 135 9.18 -10.79 2.86
CA LEU A 135 9.50 -11.52 1.63
C LEU A 135 8.41 -11.39 0.56
N ILE A 136 7.14 -11.49 0.96
CA ILE A 136 6.00 -11.29 0.05
C ILE A 136 6.01 -9.87 -0.51
N PHE A 137 6.27 -8.86 0.32
CA PHE A 137 6.34 -7.47 -0.11
C PHE A 137 7.45 -7.25 -1.13
N ILE A 138 8.64 -7.80 -0.91
CA ILE A 138 9.75 -7.74 -1.87
C ILE A 138 9.36 -8.41 -3.19
N ALA A 139 8.74 -9.60 -3.13
CA ALA A 139 8.30 -10.33 -4.31
C ALA A 139 7.25 -9.55 -5.12
N VAL A 140 6.27 -8.94 -4.45
CA VAL A 140 5.22 -8.12 -5.08
C VAL A 140 5.81 -6.87 -5.72
N ASN A 141 6.71 -6.16 -5.02
CA ASN A 141 7.39 -4.98 -5.57
C ASN A 141 8.22 -5.35 -6.81
N MET A 142 8.92 -6.48 -6.78
CA MET A 142 9.63 -6.99 -7.96
C MET A 142 8.69 -7.28 -9.11
N SER A 143 7.56 -7.96 -8.86
CA SER A 143 6.53 -8.22 -9.88
C SER A 143 5.99 -6.93 -10.50
N TYR A 144 5.75 -5.88 -9.71
CA TYR A 144 5.27 -4.60 -10.25
C TYR A 144 6.26 -3.97 -11.24
N PHE A 145 7.56 -3.97 -10.92
CA PHE A 145 8.58 -3.41 -11.82
C PHE A 145 8.82 -4.23 -13.08
N VAL A 146 8.50 -5.53 -13.06
CA VAL A 146 8.56 -6.39 -14.26
C VAL A 146 7.36 -6.13 -15.17
N VAL A 147 6.16 -6.02 -14.59
CA VAL A 147 4.90 -6.00 -15.35
C VAL A 147 4.53 -4.59 -15.85
N LEU A 148 4.80 -3.53 -15.08
CA LEU A 148 4.46 -2.14 -15.44
C LEU A 148 5.71 -1.29 -15.70
N SER A 149 5.63 -0.38 -16.67
CA SER A 149 6.64 0.65 -16.85
C SER A 149 6.51 1.76 -15.79
N THR A 150 7.62 2.39 -15.42
CA THR A 150 7.65 3.46 -14.40
C THR A 150 6.72 4.63 -14.72
N SER A 151 6.53 4.98 -16.00
CA SER A 151 5.59 6.03 -16.41
C SER A 151 4.13 5.67 -16.14
N GLN A 152 3.76 4.40 -16.31
CA GLN A 152 2.41 3.91 -16.01
C GLN A 152 2.14 3.87 -14.50
N ILE A 153 3.13 3.48 -13.70
CA ILE A 153 3.03 3.48 -12.23
C ILE A 153 2.83 4.91 -11.72
N LEU A 154 3.59 5.87 -12.25
CA LEU A 154 3.51 7.28 -11.83
C LEU A 154 2.23 7.98 -12.32
N SER A 155 1.65 7.56 -13.45
CA SER A 155 0.40 8.13 -13.97
C SER A 155 -0.86 7.58 -13.30
N SER A 156 -0.73 6.54 -12.49
CA SER A 156 -1.88 5.93 -11.81
C SER A 156 -2.41 6.86 -10.71
N GLU A 157 -3.72 6.91 -10.55
CA GLU A 157 -4.48 7.87 -9.71
C GLU A 157 -3.94 8.00 -8.28
N ALA A 158 -3.34 6.95 -7.71
CA ALA A 158 -2.72 6.97 -6.38
C ALA A 158 -1.38 7.75 -6.30
N VAL A 159 -0.60 7.83 -7.40
CA VAL A 159 0.72 8.47 -7.43
C VAL A 159 0.67 9.90 -7.95
N ALA A 160 -0.28 10.22 -8.84
CA ALA A 160 -0.56 11.59 -9.28
C ALA A 160 -0.76 12.55 -8.09
N MET A 161 -1.41 12.06 -7.04
CA MET A 161 -1.65 12.77 -5.78
C MET A 161 -0.39 13.16 -5.01
N VAL A 162 0.63 12.30 -5.01
CA VAL A 162 1.92 12.53 -4.32
C VAL A 162 2.85 13.38 -5.20
N GLY A 163 2.80 13.17 -6.52
CA GLY A 163 3.54 13.96 -7.50
C GLY A 163 3.17 15.43 -7.50
N ASP A 164 1.87 15.76 -7.42
CA ASP A 164 1.40 17.14 -7.39
C ASP A 164 1.84 17.90 -6.13
N VAL A 165 1.92 17.22 -4.98
CA VAL A 165 2.43 17.81 -3.73
C VAL A 165 3.93 18.10 -3.84
N ALA A 166 4.72 17.19 -4.42
CA ALA A 166 6.16 17.36 -4.59
C ALA A 166 6.52 18.43 -5.66
N VAL A 167 5.69 18.58 -6.71
CA VAL A 167 5.83 19.66 -7.71
C VAL A 167 5.51 21.02 -7.09
N SER A 168 4.48 21.09 -6.23
CA SER A 168 4.14 22.31 -5.48
C SER A 168 5.28 22.77 -4.57
N GLU A 169 5.92 21.84 -3.86
CA GLU A 169 7.04 22.15 -2.95
C GLU A 169 8.28 22.67 -3.69
N LYS A 170 8.65 22.08 -4.83
CA LYS A 170 9.75 22.57 -5.67
C LYS A 170 9.50 23.98 -6.23
N SER A 171 8.25 24.30 -6.57
CA SER A 171 7.87 25.63 -7.07
C SER A 171 7.86 26.71 -5.97
N CYS A 172 7.73 26.32 -4.71
CA CYS A 172 7.79 27.23 -3.55
C CYS A 172 9.23 27.59 -3.14
N ASN A 173 10.22 26.74 -3.45
CA ASN A 173 11.62 26.94 -3.08
C ASN A 173 12.46 27.68 -4.15
N LEU A 174 11.84 28.05 -5.28
CA LEU A 174 12.48 28.75 -6.41
C LEU A 174 12.09 30.24 -6.50
N TRP A 175 11.33 30.76 -5.52
CA TRP A 175 10.98 32.18 -5.36
C TRP A 175 11.09 32.64 -3.92
#